data_AF-A0A7V3LIT1-F1
#
_entry.id   AF-A0A7V3LIT1-F1
#
_cell.length_a   1.000
_cell.length_b   1.000
_cell.length_c   1.000
_cell.angle_alpha   90.00
_cell.angle_beta   90.00
_cell.angle_gamma   90.00
#
_symmetry.space_group_name_H-M   'P 1'
#
loop_
_entity.id
_entity.type
_entity.pdbx_description
1 polymer ?
#
loop_
_entity_poly.entity_id
_entity_poly.type
_entity_poly.pdbx_seq_one_letter_code
_entity_poly.pdbx_strand_id
1 'polypeptide(L)'
;MKKEIPSLKALSLQDRDNYHLAQTKADLTFDSLPLFNGKGLGLRIWRRRNIENYLLHPAPIARASGKSEDEIQTFLLEVHSLGIPPTLADFTKTDCSQTLANTDGKEILKKNAKSVEAEFHVSYLDIAKAMNPDEIPDDARTLIGQSMGVYAP
;
A
#
# COMPACT_ATOMS: atom_id res chain seq x y z
N MET A 1 25.13 -17.69 1.97
CA MET A 1 24.03 -17.24 1.08
C MET A 1 24.50 -16.65 -0.26
N LYS A 2 25.02 -15.42 -0.38
CA LYS A 2 25.48 -14.89 -1.72
C LYS A 2 26.65 -15.67 -2.34
N LYS A 3 27.52 -16.26 -1.49
CA LYS A 3 28.58 -17.18 -1.89
C LYS A 3 28.04 -18.51 -2.44
N GLU A 4 26.80 -18.86 -2.12
CA GLU A 4 26.15 -20.12 -2.52
C GLU A 4 25.18 -19.89 -3.70
N ILE A 5 24.54 -18.71 -3.78
CA ILE A 5 23.63 -18.32 -4.85
C ILE A 5 24.07 -16.93 -5.37
N PRO A 6 24.96 -16.87 -6.37
CA PRO A 6 25.49 -15.59 -6.87
C PRO A 6 24.44 -14.67 -7.47
N SER A 7 23.36 -15.24 -8.02
CA SER A 7 22.24 -14.51 -8.62
C SER A 7 21.20 -14.01 -7.61
N LEU A 8 21.38 -14.26 -6.32
CA LEU A 8 20.43 -13.87 -5.29
C LEU A 8 20.34 -12.34 -5.20
N LYS A 9 19.14 -11.82 -5.50
CA LYS A 9 18.73 -10.44 -5.25
C LYS A 9 17.79 -10.42 -4.07
N ALA A 10 18.01 -9.50 -3.14
CA ALA A 10 17.13 -9.33 -1.98
C ALA A 10 16.53 -7.93 -1.98
N LEU A 11 15.25 -7.85 -1.63
CA LEU A 11 14.56 -6.61 -1.31
C LEU A 11 14.07 -6.70 0.13
N SER A 12 14.31 -5.64 0.90
CA SER A 12 13.68 -5.43 2.21
C SER A 12 12.68 -4.30 2.06
N LEU A 13 11.46 -4.54 2.50
CA LEU A 13 10.36 -3.60 2.42
C LEU A 13 9.78 -3.41 3.81
N GLN A 14 9.56 -2.16 4.19
CA GLN A 14 9.00 -1.80 5.49
C GLN A 14 7.81 -0.87 5.30
N ASP A 15 6.85 -0.98 6.20
CA ASP A 15 5.86 0.08 6.39
C ASP A 15 6.55 1.37 6.79
N ARG A 16 5.95 2.51 6.42
CA ARG A 16 6.40 3.80 6.94
C ARG A 16 6.07 3.93 8.43
N ASP A 17 4.95 3.37 8.87
CA ASP A 17 4.38 3.53 10.20
C ASP A 17 4.45 4.99 10.69
N ASN A 18 5.42 5.33 11.54
CA ASN A 18 5.59 6.67 12.10
C ASN A 18 6.78 7.46 11.49
N TYR A 19 7.46 6.92 10.47
CA TYR A 19 8.53 7.61 9.75
C TYR A 19 7.98 8.78 8.91
N HIS A 20 8.81 9.81 8.73
CA HIS A 20 8.43 10.98 7.95
C HIS A 20 8.44 10.65 6.45
N LEU A 21 7.42 11.09 5.73
CA LEU A 21 7.31 10.88 4.27
C LEU A 21 8.54 11.39 3.52
N ALA A 22 9.14 12.49 3.97
CA ALA A 22 10.34 13.08 3.38
C ALA A 22 11.55 12.14 3.32
N GLN A 23 11.56 11.07 4.12
CA GLN A 23 12.64 10.06 4.15
C GLN A 23 12.51 9.01 3.04
N THR A 24 11.39 9.01 2.30
CA THR A 24 11.10 8.03 1.25
C THR A 24 10.94 8.73 -0.09
N LYS A 25 11.61 8.22 -1.13
CA LYS A 25 11.55 8.73 -2.50
C LYS A 25 10.38 8.13 -3.27
N ALA A 26 10.10 8.65 -4.46
CA ALA A 26 9.02 8.16 -5.32
C ALA A 26 9.25 6.71 -5.78
N ASP A 27 10.50 6.27 -5.91
CA ASP A 27 10.88 4.90 -6.24
C ASP A 27 10.91 3.95 -5.03
N LEU A 28 10.33 4.38 -3.90
CA LEU A 28 10.30 3.70 -2.60
C LEU A 28 11.67 3.51 -1.93
N THR A 29 12.75 4.02 -2.51
CA THR A 29 14.04 4.02 -1.81
C THR A 29 13.99 5.01 -0.66
N PHE A 30 14.71 4.69 0.43
CA PHE A 30 14.93 5.64 1.52
C PHE A 30 16.41 5.93 1.64
N ASP A 31 16.75 7.06 2.26
CA ASP A 31 18.12 7.53 2.37
C ASP A 31 19.05 6.42 2.83
N SER A 32 19.94 6.06 1.92
CA SER A 32 20.66 4.81 1.92
C SER A 32 21.42 4.66 3.22
N LEU A 33 21.16 3.58 3.96
CA LEU A 33 22.11 3.10 4.96
C LEU A 33 23.39 2.69 4.19
N PRO A 34 24.52 3.42 4.35
CA PRO A 34 25.71 3.17 3.53
C PRO A 34 26.23 1.73 3.65
N LEU A 35 25.92 1.08 4.78
CA LEU A 35 26.23 -0.32 5.04
C LEU A 35 25.71 -1.31 3.98
N PHE A 36 24.67 -0.96 3.23
CA PHE A 36 24.01 -1.87 2.28
C PHE A 36 24.23 -1.51 0.81
N ASN A 37 24.89 -0.38 0.53
CA ASN A 37 25.20 0.04 -0.83
C ASN A 37 26.09 -1.02 -1.53
N GLY A 38 25.68 -1.42 -2.74
CA GLY A 38 26.41 -2.42 -3.55
C GLY A 38 26.34 -3.87 -3.05
N LYS A 39 25.66 -4.15 -1.93
CA LYS A 39 25.60 -5.50 -1.35
C LYS A 39 24.49 -6.39 -1.92
N GLY A 40 23.73 -5.92 -2.91
CA GLY A 40 22.63 -6.67 -3.55
C GLY A 40 21.39 -6.83 -2.66
N LEU A 41 21.27 -5.98 -1.64
CA LEU A 41 20.07 -5.78 -0.85
C LEU A 41 19.52 -4.40 -1.18
N GLY A 42 18.33 -4.34 -1.77
CA GLY A 42 17.60 -3.08 -1.97
C GLY A 42 16.68 -2.83 -0.78
N LEU A 43 16.88 -1.70 -0.10
CA LEU A 43 16.00 -1.30 0.99
C LEU A 43 14.89 -0.39 0.45
N ARG A 44 13.65 -0.65 0.86
CA ARG A 44 12.43 0.07 0.46
C ARG A 44 11.57 0.40 1.66
N ILE A 45 10.90 1.53 1.61
CA ILE A 45 9.86 1.93 2.56
C ILE A 45 8.63 2.34 1.76
N TRP A 46 7.44 1.92 2.22
CA TRP A 46 6.19 2.40 1.66
C TRP A 46 6.02 3.90 1.88
N ARG A 47 5.36 4.60 0.95
CA ARG A 47 5.10 6.04 1.16
C ARG A 47 3.87 6.28 2.01
N ARG A 48 2.90 5.36 1.99
CA ARG A 48 1.76 5.40 2.91
C ARG A 48 2.14 4.81 4.27
N ARG A 49 1.43 5.25 5.31
CA ARG A 49 1.68 4.88 6.72
C ARG A 49 1.73 3.37 6.89
N ASN A 50 0.71 2.67 6.40
CA ASN A 50 0.70 1.22 6.40
C ASN A 50 0.44 0.71 4.98
N ILE A 51 0.92 -0.50 4.67
CA ILE A 51 0.62 -1.18 3.40
C ILE A 51 -0.89 -1.32 3.17
N GLU A 52 -1.67 -1.43 4.23
CA GLU A 52 -3.14 -1.46 4.20
C GLU A 52 -3.75 -0.23 3.51
N ASN A 53 -3.10 0.92 3.54
CA ASN A 53 -3.62 2.14 2.91
C ASN A 53 -3.66 2.04 1.37
N TYR A 54 -2.97 1.06 0.78
CA TYR A 54 -3.05 0.77 -0.65
C TYR A 54 -4.27 -0.08 -1.02
N LEU A 55 -5.06 -0.51 -0.04
CA LEU A 55 -6.25 -1.36 -0.19
C LEU A 55 -7.54 -0.68 0.28
N LEU A 56 -7.50 0.63 0.57
CA LEU A 56 -8.67 1.36 1.05
C LEU A 56 -9.59 1.85 -0.08
N HIS A 57 -9.33 1.51 -1.35
CA HIS A 57 -10.19 1.96 -2.45
C HIS A 57 -11.61 1.37 -2.28
N PRO A 58 -12.68 2.17 -2.36
CA PRO A 58 -14.05 1.69 -2.15
C PRO A 58 -14.47 0.60 -3.16
N ALA A 59 -14.21 0.80 -4.45
CA ALA A 59 -14.60 -0.15 -5.50
C ALA A 59 -14.15 -1.63 -5.30
N PRO A 60 -12.87 -1.97 -5.02
CA PRO A 60 -12.48 -3.36 -4.77
C PRO A 60 -13.06 -3.91 -3.46
N ILE A 61 -13.26 -3.10 -2.43
CA ILE A 61 -13.94 -3.53 -1.21
C ILE A 61 -15.39 -3.89 -1.51
N ALA A 62 -16.08 -3.07 -2.30
CA ALA A 62 -17.46 -3.32 -2.75
C ALA A 62 -17.55 -4.63 -3.53
N ARG A 63 -16.64 -4.85 -4.50
CA ARG A 63 -16.57 -6.11 -5.26
C ARG A 63 -16.29 -7.33 -4.38
N ALA A 64 -15.40 -7.21 -3.40
CA ALA A 64 -15.05 -8.31 -2.51
C ALA A 64 -16.15 -8.63 -1.47
N SER A 65 -16.92 -7.62 -1.05
CA SER A 65 -17.99 -7.75 -0.05
C SER A 65 -19.38 -8.03 -0.65
N GLY A 66 -19.56 -7.79 -1.95
CA GLY A 66 -20.87 -7.80 -2.60
C GLY A 66 -21.76 -6.60 -2.23
N LYS A 67 -21.19 -5.54 -1.63
CA LYS A 67 -21.88 -4.28 -1.31
C LYS A 67 -21.78 -3.29 -2.46
N SER A 68 -22.59 -2.24 -2.41
CA SER A 68 -22.43 -1.10 -3.33
C SER A 68 -21.22 -0.25 -2.95
N GLU A 69 -20.64 0.44 -3.92
CA GLU A 69 -19.53 1.36 -3.67
C GLU A 69 -19.94 2.52 -2.75
N ASP A 70 -21.18 3.01 -2.88
CA ASP A 70 -21.75 4.06 -2.03
C ASP A 70 -21.84 3.64 -0.57
N GLU A 71 -22.23 2.38 -0.28
CA GLU A 71 -22.22 1.83 1.07
C GLU A 71 -20.81 1.81 1.67
N ILE A 72 -19.80 1.40 0.88
CA ILE A 72 -18.41 1.39 1.35
C ILE A 72 -17.90 2.82 1.58
N GLN A 73 -18.17 3.75 0.66
CA GLN A 73 -17.79 5.15 0.84
C GLN A 73 -18.43 5.76 2.09
N THR A 74 -19.72 5.51 2.31
CA THR A 74 -20.45 5.96 3.50
C THR A 74 -19.83 5.38 4.76
N PHE A 75 -19.54 4.07 4.78
CA PHE A 75 -18.89 3.42 5.91
C PHE A 75 -17.52 4.03 6.23
N LEU A 76 -16.65 4.18 5.23
CA LEU A 76 -15.30 4.75 5.43
C LEU A 76 -15.37 6.20 5.94
N LEU A 77 -16.32 6.98 5.41
CA LEU A 77 -16.51 8.36 5.82
C LEU A 77 -17.10 8.47 7.23
N GLU A 78 -18.20 7.79 7.52
CA GLU A 78 -18.95 7.96 8.78
C GLU A 78 -18.30 7.23 9.96
N VAL A 79 -17.71 6.06 9.75
CA VAL A 79 -17.10 5.24 10.81
C VAL A 79 -15.65 5.63 11.06
N HIS A 80 -14.90 5.95 9.99
CA HIS A 80 -13.45 6.18 10.06
C HIS A 80 -13.03 7.60 9.72
N SER A 81 -13.97 8.51 9.45
CA SER A 81 -13.68 9.89 9.02
C SER A 81 -12.78 9.95 7.77
N LEU A 82 -12.85 8.92 6.92
CA LEU A 82 -12.00 8.78 5.74
C LEU A 82 -12.83 8.99 4.47
N GLY A 83 -12.85 10.23 3.99
CA GLY A 83 -13.36 10.55 2.66
C GLY A 83 -12.33 10.19 1.60
N ILE A 84 -12.65 9.23 0.73
CA ILE A 84 -11.85 8.90 -0.45
C ILE A 84 -12.55 9.50 -1.66
N PRO A 85 -11.89 10.37 -2.44
CA PRO A 85 -12.49 10.93 -3.63
C PRO A 85 -12.95 9.83 -4.58
N PRO A 86 -14.09 9.99 -5.27
CA PRO A 86 -14.55 9.03 -6.27
C PRO A 86 -13.61 8.97 -7.49
N THR A 87 -12.64 9.88 -7.58
CA THR A 87 -11.66 9.88 -8.67
C THR A 87 -10.53 8.91 -8.36
N LEU A 88 -10.39 7.90 -9.21
CA LEU A 88 -9.30 6.92 -9.16
C LEU A 88 -7.91 7.59 -9.14
N ALA A 89 -7.80 8.75 -9.79
CA ALA A 89 -6.55 9.47 -9.98
C ALA A 89 -5.90 9.98 -8.68
N ASP A 90 -6.63 10.23 -7.59
CA ASP A 90 -5.97 10.56 -6.30
C ASP A 90 -5.50 9.29 -5.59
N PHE A 91 -6.31 8.22 -5.66
CA PHE A 91 -5.99 6.97 -4.98
C PHE A 91 -4.78 6.27 -5.57
N THR A 92 -4.57 6.30 -6.89
CA THR A 92 -3.50 5.52 -7.53
C THR A 92 -2.13 6.19 -7.46
N LYS A 93 -2.07 7.51 -7.33
CA LYS A 93 -0.82 8.27 -7.36
C LYS A 93 0.07 7.97 -6.15
N THR A 94 1.37 7.98 -6.41
CA THR A 94 2.45 8.02 -5.41
C THR A 94 2.30 9.20 -4.44
N ASP A 95 1.90 10.37 -4.94
CA ASP A 95 1.65 11.58 -4.14
C ASP A 95 0.14 11.80 -3.92
N CYS A 96 -0.50 10.82 -3.30
CA CYS A 96 -1.92 10.91 -2.90
C CYS A 96 -2.13 11.91 -1.74
N SER A 97 -3.40 12.23 -1.45
CA SER A 97 -3.75 13.09 -0.31
C SER A 97 -3.11 12.65 1.02
N GLN A 98 -2.73 13.64 1.85
CA GLN A 98 -2.09 13.38 3.15
C GLN A 98 -2.98 12.55 4.09
N THR A 99 -4.29 12.71 4.01
CA THR A 99 -5.26 11.92 4.77
C THR A 99 -5.12 10.44 4.44
N LEU A 100 -5.15 10.06 3.15
CA LEU A 100 -4.96 8.69 2.72
C LEU A 100 -3.54 8.17 3.04
N ALA A 101 -2.53 9.02 2.88
CA ALA A 101 -1.14 8.65 3.16
C ALA A 101 -0.87 8.40 4.65
N ASN A 102 -1.53 9.11 5.57
CA ASN A 102 -1.23 9.10 7.01
C ASN A 102 -2.27 8.36 7.87
N THR A 103 -3.41 7.96 7.32
CA THR A 103 -4.41 7.21 8.09
C THR A 103 -3.84 5.87 8.59
N ASP A 104 -4.41 5.36 9.68
CA ASP A 104 -4.05 4.05 10.24
C ASP A 104 -4.85 2.94 9.53
N GLY A 105 -4.31 2.45 8.41
CA GLY A 105 -4.95 1.41 7.63
C GLY A 105 -5.08 0.08 8.36
N LYS A 106 -4.21 -0.20 9.34
CA LYS A 106 -4.31 -1.41 10.18
C LYS A 106 -5.57 -1.36 11.05
N GLU A 107 -5.86 -0.20 11.63
CA GLU A 107 -7.10 0.03 12.36
C GLU A 107 -8.33 -0.09 11.45
N ILE A 108 -8.31 0.58 10.30
CA ILE A 108 -9.47 0.61 9.38
C ILE A 108 -9.74 -0.78 8.77
N LEU A 109 -8.72 -1.51 8.33
CA LEU A 109 -8.94 -2.80 7.68
C LEU A 109 -9.13 -3.95 8.66
N LYS A 110 -8.43 -3.98 9.82
CA LYS A 110 -8.29 -5.24 10.58
C LYS A 110 -8.49 -5.15 12.10
N LYS A 111 -8.00 -4.10 12.76
CA LYS A 111 -7.90 -4.08 14.24
C LYS A 111 -9.11 -3.48 14.94
N ASN A 112 -9.79 -2.53 14.31
CA ASN A 112 -10.96 -1.91 14.91
C ASN A 112 -12.13 -2.91 14.96
N ALA A 113 -12.96 -2.84 16.00
CA ALA A 113 -14.19 -3.65 16.10
C ALA A 113 -15.19 -3.35 14.98
N LYS A 114 -15.11 -2.14 14.41
CA LYS A 114 -15.81 -1.70 13.21
C LYS A 114 -14.84 -1.54 12.04
N SER A 115 -13.91 -2.48 11.85
CA SER A 115 -13.03 -2.50 10.69
C SER A 115 -13.74 -3.08 9.47
N VAL A 116 -13.17 -2.91 8.27
CA VAL A 116 -13.66 -3.53 7.04
C VAL A 116 -13.77 -5.06 7.17
N GLU A 117 -12.77 -5.70 7.78
CA GLU A 117 -12.79 -7.16 8.01
C GLU A 117 -13.90 -7.58 8.99
N ALA A 118 -14.15 -6.79 10.03
CA ALA A 118 -15.21 -7.08 11.01
C ALA A 118 -16.63 -6.82 10.46
N GLU A 119 -16.82 -5.71 9.75
CA GLU A 119 -18.14 -5.26 9.27
C GLU A 119 -18.58 -6.03 8.02
N PHE A 120 -17.66 -6.25 7.08
CA PHE A 120 -17.99 -6.83 5.77
C PHE A 120 -17.48 -8.25 5.58
N HIS A 121 -16.74 -8.80 6.55
CA HIS A 121 -16.14 -10.14 6.47
C HIS A 121 -15.23 -10.32 5.25
N VAL A 122 -14.55 -9.24 4.86
CA VAL A 122 -13.62 -9.22 3.73
C VAL A 122 -12.20 -9.04 4.24
N SER A 123 -11.30 -9.95 3.88
CA SER A 123 -9.89 -9.80 4.21
C SER A 123 -9.16 -8.87 3.24
N TYR A 124 -8.03 -8.32 3.67
CA TYR A 124 -7.13 -7.53 2.80
C TYR A 124 -6.68 -8.30 1.53
N LEU A 125 -6.59 -9.63 1.58
CA LEU A 125 -6.28 -10.45 0.42
C LEU A 125 -7.44 -10.51 -0.58
N ASP A 126 -8.67 -10.53 -0.09
CA ASP A 126 -9.86 -10.54 -0.94
C ASP A 126 -10.01 -9.19 -1.66
N ILE A 127 -9.76 -8.08 -0.95
CA ILE A 127 -9.69 -6.74 -1.55
C ILE A 127 -8.63 -6.71 -2.65
N ALA A 128 -7.41 -7.15 -2.36
CA ALA A 128 -6.31 -7.14 -3.32
C ALA A 128 -6.62 -7.96 -4.58
N LYS A 129 -7.25 -9.13 -4.43
CA LYS A 129 -7.70 -9.97 -5.57
C LYS A 129 -8.82 -9.33 -6.38
N ALA A 130 -9.65 -8.51 -5.74
CA ALA A 130 -10.75 -7.82 -6.38
C ALA A 130 -10.31 -6.58 -7.15
N MET A 131 -9.06 -6.09 -6.98
CA MET A 131 -8.56 -4.88 -7.66
C MET A 131 -8.42 -5.09 -9.18
N ASN A 132 -8.84 -4.10 -9.94
CA ASN A 132 -8.53 -4.01 -11.36
C ASN A 132 -7.11 -3.44 -11.57
N PRO A 133 -6.46 -3.73 -12.71
CA PRO A 133 -5.12 -3.25 -12.97
C PRO A 133 -4.97 -1.73 -12.87
N ASP A 134 -5.95 -0.95 -13.32
CA ASP A 134 -5.94 0.52 -13.26
C ASP A 134 -6.08 1.07 -11.83
N GLU A 135 -6.57 0.28 -10.87
CA GLU A 135 -6.75 0.68 -9.48
C GLU A 135 -5.52 0.43 -8.59
N ILE A 136 -4.54 -0.32 -9.07
CA ILE A 136 -3.31 -0.62 -8.32
C ILE A 136 -2.50 0.67 -8.15
N PRO A 137 -2.12 1.08 -6.92
CA PRO A 137 -1.31 2.28 -6.74
C PRO A 137 0.09 2.19 -7.37
N ASP A 138 0.60 3.31 -7.86
CA ASP A 138 1.88 3.42 -8.57
C ASP A 138 3.06 2.89 -7.75
N ASP A 139 3.03 3.10 -6.43
CA ASP A 139 4.01 2.56 -5.49
C ASP A 139 4.04 1.02 -5.54
N ALA A 140 2.86 0.37 -5.53
CA ALA A 140 2.77 -1.09 -5.59
C ALA A 140 3.28 -1.62 -6.94
N ARG A 141 2.95 -0.94 -8.04
CA ARG A 141 3.51 -1.25 -9.37
C ARG A 141 5.03 -1.13 -9.39
N THR A 142 5.56 -0.06 -8.81
CA THR A 142 7.00 0.21 -8.71
C THR A 142 7.70 -0.91 -7.96
N LEU A 143 7.19 -1.31 -6.79
CA LEU A 143 7.77 -2.40 -6.01
C LEU A 143 7.77 -3.74 -6.76
N ILE A 144 6.64 -4.12 -7.36
CA ILE A 144 6.52 -5.36 -8.14
C ILE A 144 7.49 -5.33 -9.33
N GLY A 145 7.57 -4.19 -10.01
CA GLY A 145 8.51 -3.98 -11.10
C GLY A 145 9.97 -4.12 -10.67
N GLN A 146 10.34 -3.62 -9.49
CA GLN A 146 11.67 -3.80 -8.91
C GLN A 146 11.96 -5.27 -8.55
N SER A 147 10.98 -6.00 -8.01
CA SER A 147 11.16 -7.42 -7.63
C SER A 147 11.33 -8.33 -8.84
N MET A 148 10.67 -8.00 -9.95
CA MET A 148 10.81 -8.69 -11.24
C MET A 148 12.06 -8.26 -12.04
N GLY A 149 12.80 -7.25 -11.56
CA GLY A 149 13.96 -6.70 -12.28
C GLY A 149 13.60 -5.87 -13.51
N VAL A 150 12.33 -5.46 -13.65
CA VAL A 150 11.82 -4.60 -14.72
C VAL A 150 12.21 -3.13 -14.49
N TYR A 151 12.42 -2.76 -13.22
CA TYR A 151 12.89 -1.45 -12.80
C TYR A 151 14.13 -1.62 -11.92
N ALA A 152 15.26 -1.97 -12.53
CA ALA A 152 16.55 -1.85 -11.86
C ALA A 152 17.03 -0.38 -11.98
N PRO A 153 17.48 0.26 -10.89
CA PRO A 153 18.34 1.44 -11.02
C PRO A 153 19.69 1.06 -11.65
#